data_AF-A0A0Q0UIW5-F1
#
_entry.id   AF-A0A0Q0UIW5-F1
#
_cell.length_a   1.000
_cell.length_b   1.000
_cell.length_c   1.000
_cell.angle_alpha   90.00
_cell.angle_beta   90.00
_cell.angle_gamma   90.00
#
_symmetry.space_group_name_H-M   'P 1'
#
loop_
_entity.id
_entity.type
_entity.pdbx_description
1 polymer ?
#
loop_
_entity_poly.entity_id
_entity_poly.type
_entity_poly.pdbx_seq_one_letter_code
_entity_poly.pdbx_strand_id
1 'polypeptide(L)' 'MLIKAAILFVLVMVGLAFFGRLRLPGRKPPLLLRKTCKQCGRPRIGAGPCPCGKA' A
#
# COMPACT_ATOMS: atom_id res chain seq x y z
N MET A 1 14.00 35.18 -12.01
CA MET A 1 14.61 34.12 -11.16
C MET A 1 13.58 33.20 -10.50
N LEU A 2 12.38 33.68 -10.15
CA LEU A 2 11.29 32.88 -9.58
C LEU A 2 10.80 31.73 -10.49
N ILE A 3 10.55 32.01 -11.77
CA ILE A 3 10.08 31.01 -12.74
C ILE A 3 11.06 29.84 -12.87
N LYS A 4 12.36 30.13 -12.85
CA LYS A 4 13.42 29.12 -12.91
C LYS A 4 13.40 28.21 -11.69
N ALA A 5 13.18 28.77 -10.49
CA ALA A 5 13.03 27.99 -9.27
C ALA A 5 11.75 27.14 -9.27
N ALA A 6 10.63 27.69 -9.74
CA ALA A 6 9.38 26.97 -9.86
C ALA A 6 9.49 25.77 -10.81
N ILE A 7 10.12 25.96 -11.98
CA ILE A 7 10.35 24.89 -12.96
C ILE A 7 11.27 23.81 -12.39
N LEU A 8 12.37 24.20 -11.73
CA LEU A 8 13.29 23.24 -11.10
C LEU A 8 12.57 22.38 -10.03
N PHE A 9 11.74 23.00 -9.21
CA PHE A 9 10.99 22.31 -8.16
C PHE A 9 10.01 21.28 -8.75
N VAL A 10 9.28 21.66 -9.80
CA VAL A 10 8.34 20.76 -10.50
C VAL A 10 9.08 19.59 -11.14
N LEU A 11 10.20 19.82 -11.82
CA LEU A 11 11.00 18.75 -12.43
C LEU A 11 11.50 17.74 -11.40
N VAL A 12 11.94 18.20 -10.23
CA VAL A 12 12.37 17.33 -9.12
C VAL A 12 11.21 16.50 -8.60
N MET A 13 10.05 17.11 -8.35
CA MET A 13 8.86 16.41 -7.85
C MET A 13 8.36 15.34 -8.83
N VAL A 14 8.33 15.67 -10.12
CA VAL A 14 7.94 14.75 -11.19
C VAL A 14 8.91 13.56 -11.25
N GLY A 15 10.22 13.83 -11.22
CA GLY A 15 11.24 12.78 -11.19
C GLY A 15 11.10 11.85 -9.99
N LEU A 16 10.90 12.39 -8.78
CA LEU A 16 10.68 11.61 -7.56
C LEU A 16 9.38 10.80 -7.61
N ALA A 17 8.31 11.33 -8.20
CA ALA A 17 7.05 10.61 -8.34
C ALA A 17 7.17 9.40 -9.27
N PHE A 18 7.84 9.57 -10.42
CA PHE A 18 8.11 8.47 -11.33
C PHE A 18 9.07 7.45 -10.73
N PHE A 19 10.14 7.92 -10.07
CA PHE A 19 11.08 7.04 -9.37
C PHE A 19 10.42 6.28 -8.22
N GLY A 20 9.53 6.92 -7.45
CA GLY A 20 8.77 6.29 -6.38
C GLY A 20 7.80 5.23 -6.91
N ARG A 21 7.16 5.48 -8.06
CA ARG A 21 6.26 4.50 -8.70
C ARG A 21 7.02 3.30 -9.27
N LEU A 22 8.22 3.51 -9.81
CA LEU A 22 9.07 2.45 -10.35
C LEU A 22 9.84 1.67 -9.26
N ARG A 23 10.15 2.29 -8.11
CA ARG A 23 10.83 1.66 -6.97
C ARG A 23 9.88 0.94 -6.01
N LEU A 24 8.56 1.10 -6.16
CA LEU A 24 7.54 0.31 -5.47
C LEU A 24 6.79 -0.68 -6.40
N PRO A 25 7.47 -1.54 -7.20
CA PRO A 25 6.81 -2.62 -7.90
C PRO A 25 6.46 -3.69 -6.87
N GLY A 26 5.25 -3.59 -6.32
CA GLY A 26 4.81 -4.50 -5.26
C GLY A 26 4.55 -3.82 -3.93
N ARG A 27 3.91 -2.64 -3.91
CA ARG A 27 2.82 -2.45 -2.93
C ARG A 27 1.78 -3.53 -3.20
N LYS A 28 2.09 -4.77 -2.80
CA LYS A 28 1.11 -5.79 -2.49
C LYS A 28 0.12 -5.03 -1.61
N PRO A 29 -1.19 -5.00 -1.96
CA PRO A 29 -2.17 -4.41 -1.07
C PRO A 29 -1.85 -4.98 0.32
N PRO A 30 -1.75 -4.14 1.36
CA PRO A 30 -1.37 -4.62 2.67
C PRO A 30 -2.21 -5.86 2.92
N LEU A 31 -1.55 -7.01 3.07
CA LEU A 31 -2.13 -8.35 3.33
C LEU A 31 -2.93 -8.39 4.65
N LEU A 32 -3.21 -7.21 5.20
CA LEU A 32 -3.77 -6.86 6.47
C LEU A 32 -5.17 -6.27 6.33
N LEU A 33 -5.69 -5.95 5.13
CA LEU A 33 -6.97 -5.23 5.06
C LEU A 33 -8.23 -6.09 5.13
N ARG A 34 -8.17 -7.42 4.98
CA ARG A 34 -9.31 -8.35 5.23
C ARG A 34 -8.89 -9.80 4.99
N LYS A 35 -8.12 -10.40 5.89
CA LYS A 35 -8.22 -11.87 6.02
C LYS A 35 -9.51 -12.14 6.77
N THR A 36 -10.64 -12.05 6.08
CA THR A 36 -11.85 -12.72 6.56
C THR A 36 -11.60 -14.22 6.47
N CYS A 37 -12.11 -14.99 7.42
CA CYS A 37 -12.09 -16.44 7.30
C CYS A 37 -12.92 -16.84 6.08
N LYS A 38 -12.34 -17.59 5.12
CA LYS A 38 -13.04 -18.01 3.90
C LYS A 38 -14.25 -18.90 4.18
N GLN A 39 -14.29 -19.56 5.33
CA GLN A 39 -15.32 -20.53 5.68
C GLN A 39 -16.50 -19.92 6.42
N CYS A 40 -16.30 -18.86 7.21
CA CYS A 40 -17.38 -18.22 7.96
C CYS A 40 -17.55 -16.72 7.66
N GLY A 41 -16.72 -16.13 6.80
CA GLY A 41 -16.77 -14.71 6.43
C GLY A 41 -16.34 -13.74 7.54
N ARG A 42 -16.10 -14.21 8.77
CA ARG A 42 -15.76 -13.36 9.92
C ARG A 42 -14.37 -12.71 9.74
N PRO A 43 -14.18 -11.43 10.08
CA PRO A 43 -12.84 -10.85 10.16
C PRO A 43 -11.96 -11.65 11.14
N ARG A 44 -10.72 -11.99 10.73
CA ARG A 44 -9.73 -12.60 11.63
C ARG A 44 -9.27 -11.53 12.64
N ILE A 45 -9.64 -11.73 13.89
CA ILE A 45 -9.30 -10.84 15.01
C ILE A 45 -8.11 -11.50 15.73
N GLY A 46 -6.93 -10.88 15.66
CA GLY A 46 -5.71 -11.41 16.25
C GLY A 46 -5.03 -12.54 15.45
N ALA A 47 -3.93 -13.06 16.00
CA ALA A 47 -3.11 -14.13 15.39
C ALA A 47 -3.63 -15.56 15.69
N GLY A 48 -4.75 -15.68 16.41
CA GLY A 48 -5.33 -16.97 16.77
C GLY A 48 -6.13 -17.64 15.65
N PRO A 49 -6.42 -18.96 15.78
CA PRO A 49 -7.31 -19.66 14.86
C PRO A 49 -8.72 -19.05 14.90
N CYS A 50 -9.45 -19.13 13.78
CA CYS A 50 -10.83 -18.67 13.72
C CYS A 50 -11.67 -19.50 14.72
N PRO A 51 -12.59 -18.88 15.48
CA PRO A 51 -13.47 -19.59 16.41
C PRO A 51 -14.39 -20.60 15.70
N CYS A 52 -14.48 -20.53 14.37
CA CYS A 52 -15.14 -21.52 13.54
C CYS A 52 -14.40 -22.88 13.47
N GLY A 53 -13.25 -23.03 14.12
CA GLY A 53 -12.48 -24.28 14.19
C GLY A 53 -11.84 -24.69 12.87
N LYS A 54 -11.96 -23.85 11.83
CA LYS A 54 -11.48 -24.14 10.48
C LYS A 54 -10.54 -23.01 10.02
N ALA A 55 -9.36 -23.42 9.53
CA ALA A 55 -8.24 -22.55 9.19
C ALA A 55 -8.38 -21.97 7.77
#